data_AF-A0A093QEX9-F1
#
_entry.id   AF-A0A093QEX9-F1
#
_cell.length_a   1.000
_cell.length_b   1.000
_cell.length_c   1.000
_cell.angle_alpha   90.00
_cell.angle_beta   90.00
_cell.angle_gamma   90.00
#
_symmetry.space_group_name_H-M   'P 1'
#
loop_
_entity.id
_entity.type
_entity.pdbx_description
1 polymer ?
#
loop_
_entity_poly.entity_id
_entity_poly.type
_entity_poly.pdbx_seq_one_letter_code
_entity_poly.pdbx_strand_id
1 'polypeptide(L)'
;QGARRVQLDGDLRSVLLEAPGRCVPYAVIEGVVRSVKETLSSQFVENCKGVVQRLTLQEHKMVWNRTTHLWNDYEKIIHQRTNTTPFELVPAEDGAGVTVRVVKPLEAAELSLETVYEKFHPSVQSFTDVIGHYISGERPKGIQETEQMLKVGTALTGVGELVLDNATIKLQPPKQGMPYYLSAVDFDSLLQKQESGARFWKILTVVFGAATCAVLFFLLRKQYRHHRERQHLKQMQEEFRQAQERLMNAEGGDTLKNACVVCLSSTKSCVFLECGHVCSCHECYQALPEPKKCPICRQGISRVVPLYNS
;
A
#
# COMPACT_ATOMS: atom_id res chain seq x y z
N GLN A 1 -12.08 0.60 -24.04
CA GLN A 1 -13.05 -0.47 -24.42
C GLN A 1 -14.35 0.07 -25.02
N GLY A 2 -14.98 1.13 -24.48
CA GLY A 2 -16.25 1.67 -25.04
C GLY A 2 -16.13 2.61 -26.25
N ALA A 3 -14.94 2.81 -26.82
CA ALA A 3 -14.74 3.71 -27.96
C ALA A 3 -15.15 3.02 -29.27
N ARG A 4 -15.95 3.69 -30.09
CA ARG A 4 -16.35 3.14 -31.41
C ARG A 4 -15.18 3.28 -32.38
N ARG A 5 -14.69 2.17 -32.93
CA ARG A 5 -13.70 2.20 -34.02
C ARG A 5 -14.39 2.64 -35.30
N VAL A 6 -13.82 3.64 -35.97
CA VAL A 6 -14.37 4.20 -37.21
C VAL A 6 -13.25 4.29 -38.23
N GLN A 7 -13.49 3.77 -39.43
CA GLN A 7 -12.53 3.83 -40.53
C GLN A 7 -12.71 5.14 -41.32
N LEU A 8 -11.66 5.56 -42.03
CA LEU A 8 -11.68 6.75 -42.89
C LEU A 8 -12.30 6.42 -44.28
N ASP A 9 -13.50 5.86 -44.28
CA ASP A 9 -14.23 5.46 -45.48
C ASP A 9 -15.35 6.46 -45.84
N GLY A 10 -16.03 6.22 -46.97
CA GLY A 10 -17.17 7.04 -47.39
C GLY A 10 -18.36 6.98 -46.42
N ASP A 11 -18.46 5.90 -45.65
CA ASP A 11 -19.55 5.63 -44.69
C ASP A 11 -19.38 6.43 -43.39
N LEU A 12 -18.17 6.88 -43.05
CA LEU A 12 -17.95 7.75 -41.89
C LEU A 12 -18.83 9.02 -41.93
N ARG A 13 -19.05 9.59 -43.11
CA ARG A 13 -19.90 10.78 -43.26
C ARG A 13 -21.37 10.49 -43.03
N SER A 14 -21.89 9.35 -43.51
CA SER A 14 -23.28 8.95 -43.27
C SER A 14 -23.50 8.60 -41.79
N VAL A 15 -22.56 7.89 -41.16
CA VAL A 15 -22.60 7.58 -39.72
C VAL A 15 -22.69 8.85 -38.86
N LEU A 16 -21.93 9.90 -39.20
CA LEU A 16 -22.04 11.18 -38.50
C LEU A 16 -23.33 11.93 -38.79
N LEU A 17 -23.92 11.80 -39.98
CA LEU A 17 -25.20 12.44 -40.29
C LEU A 17 -26.37 11.79 -39.55
N GLU A 18 -26.32 10.48 -39.34
CA GLU A 18 -27.32 9.70 -38.60
C GLU A 18 -27.17 9.87 -37.07
N ALA A 19 -25.97 10.21 -36.58
CA ALA A 19 -25.72 10.38 -35.17
C ALA A 19 -26.44 11.62 -34.59
N PRO A 20 -26.98 11.53 -33.36
CA PRO A 20 -27.64 12.65 -32.71
C PRO A 20 -26.65 13.81 -32.52
N GLY A 21 -27.02 15.00 -32.97
CA GLY A 21 -26.14 16.17 -32.91
C GLY A 21 -24.94 16.14 -33.87
N ARG A 22 -24.94 15.20 -34.83
CA ARG A 22 -23.87 14.98 -35.80
C ARG A 22 -22.50 14.73 -35.16
N CYS A 23 -22.49 14.10 -33.99
CA CYS A 23 -21.30 13.81 -33.23
C CYS A 23 -21.28 12.37 -32.71
N VAL A 24 -20.07 11.81 -32.66
CA VAL A 24 -19.78 10.57 -31.92
C VAL A 24 -18.93 10.97 -30.71
N PRO A 25 -19.47 10.83 -29.47
CA PRO A 25 -18.81 11.33 -28.27
C PRO A 25 -17.40 10.78 -28.02
N TYR A 26 -17.16 9.52 -28.42
CA TYR A 26 -15.88 8.87 -28.24
C TYR A 26 -15.63 7.82 -29.32
N ALA A 27 -14.74 8.15 -30.24
CA ALA A 27 -14.37 7.32 -31.37
C ALA A 27 -12.86 7.17 -31.47
N VAL A 28 -12.45 6.09 -32.12
CA VAL A 28 -11.07 5.81 -32.51
C VAL A 28 -10.99 5.93 -34.02
N ILE A 29 -10.00 6.69 -34.49
CA ILE A 29 -9.72 6.86 -35.90
C ILE A 29 -8.23 6.66 -36.14
N GLU A 30 -7.91 5.92 -37.19
CA GLU A 30 -6.54 5.63 -37.59
C GLU A 30 -6.33 6.21 -38.98
N GLY A 31 -5.25 6.96 -39.16
CA GLY A 31 -4.94 7.60 -40.42
C GLY A 31 -3.51 8.11 -40.48
N VAL A 32 -3.13 8.61 -41.65
CA VAL A 32 -1.82 9.17 -41.90
C VAL A 32 -1.87 10.68 -41.73
N VAL A 33 -0.86 11.25 -41.09
CA VAL A 33 -0.77 12.70 -40.87
C VAL A 33 -0.48 13.43 -42.17
N ARG A 34 -1.34 14.37 -42.56
CA ARG A 34 -1.18 15.27 -43.70
C ARG A 34 -1.30 16.73 -43.25
N SER A 35 -0.40 17.58 -43.72
CA SER A 35 -0.50 19.03 -43.47
C SER A 35 -1.63 19.66 -44.28
N VAL A 36 -2.39 20.59 -43.68
CA VAL A 36 -3.42 21.37 -44.39
C VAL A 36 -2.82 22.61 -45.05
N LYS A 37 -1.78 23.18 -44.42
CA LYS A 37 -1.09 24.38 -44.89
C LYS A 37 0.42 24.10 -44.94
N GLU A 38 1.22 25.04 -44.45
CA GLU A 38 2.66 24.92 -44.33
C GLU A 38 3.06 23.86 -43.31
N THR A 39 4.13 23.14 -43.64
CA THR A 39 4.78 22.18 -42.75
C THR A 39 5.84 22.89 -41.91
N LEU A 40 6.05 22.41 -40.69
CA LEU A 40 7.21 22.78 -39.89
C LEU A 40 8.42 22.00 -40.40
N SER A 41 9.54 22.69 -40.60
CA SER A 41 10.83 22.06 -40.91
C SER A 41 11.66 21.91 -39.64
N SER A 42 12.37 20.79 -39.52
CA SER A 42 13.37 20.60 -38.47
C SER A 42 14.46 21.67 -38.56
N GLN A 43 14.98 22.09 -37.40
CA GLN A 43 16.09 23.04 -37.32
C GLN A 43 17.45 22.35 -37.47
N PHE A 44 17.52 21.04 -37.21
CA PHE A 44 18.76 20.28 -37.12
C PHE A 44 18.91 19.21 -38.21
N VAL A 45 17.80 18.79 -38.85
CA VAL A 45 17.78 17.71 -39.84
C VAL A 45 17.16 18.19 -41.15
N GLU A 46 17.94 18.10 -42.23
CA GLU A 46 17.45 18.44 -43.57
C GLU A 46 16.32 17.50 -44.03
N ASN A 47 15.36 18.04 -44.78
CA ASN A 47 14.21 17.33 -45.33
C ASN A 47 13.25 16.70 -44.30
N CYS A 48 13.42 16.95 -43.00
CA CYS A 48 12.48 16.52 -41.97
C CYS A 48 11.33 17.53 -41.83
N LYS A 49 10.12 17.11 -42.19
CA LYS A 49 8.89 17.94 -42.15
C LYS A 49 7.85 17.32 -41.22
N GLY A 50 7.20 18.17 -40.43
CA GLY A 50 6.16 17.77 -39.50
C GLY A 50 5.08 18.82 -39.29
N VAL A 51 4.10 18.47 -38.45
CA VAL A 51 2.93 19.30 -38.12
C VAL A 51 2.95 19.75 -36.66
N VAL A 52 3.70 19.05 -35.81
CA VAL A 52 4.01 19.45 -34.44
C VAL A 52 5.51 19.33 -34.25
N GLN A 53 6.13 20.35 -33.67
CA GLN A 53 7.56 20.38 -33.33
C GLN A 53 7.71 20.80 -31.88
N ARG A 54 8.48 20.04 -31.10
CA ARG A 54 8.86 20.35 -29.73
C ARG A 54 10.38 20.43 -29.63
N LEU A 55 10.87 21.57 -29.18
CA LEU A 55 12.28 21.80 -28.89
C LEU A 55 12.42 21.88 -27.38
N THR A 56 13.23 21.00 -26.80
CA THR A 56 13.45 20.93 -25.35
C THR A 56 14.94 21.02 -25.06
N LEU A 57 15.30 22.00 -24.23
CA LEU A 57 16.61 22.12 -23.60
C LEU A 57 16.49 21.63 -22.16
N GLN A 58 17.21 20.56 -21.84
CA GLN A 58 17.16 19.89 -20.55
C GLN A 58 18.54 19.93 -19.87
N GLU A 59 18.62 20.46 -18.66
CA GLU A 59 19.79 20.40 -17.81
C GLU A 59 19.87 19.03 -17.12
N HIS A 60 21.04 18.41 -17.17
CA HIS A 60 21.37 17.24 -16.36
C HIS A 60 22.35 17.68 -15.27
N LYS A 61 22.00 17.42 -14.01
CA LYS A 61 22.85 17.71 -12.86
C LYS A 61 22.75 16.62 -11.80
N MET A 62 23.75 16.54 -10.93
CA MET A 62 23.68 15.74 -9.71
C MET A 62 23.41 16.66 -8.53
N VAL A 63 22.51 16.26 -7.65
CA VAL A 63 22.19 17.00 -6.43
C VAL A 63 22.56 16.13 -5.23
N TRP A 64 23.31 16.71 -4.29
CA TRP A 64 23.67 16.06 -3.05
C TRP A 64 22.47 15.96 -2.11
N ASN A 65 22.07 14.74 -1.78
CA ASN A 65 21.02 14.50 -0.79
C ASN A 65 21.64 14.49 0.61
N ARG A 66 21.32 15.51 1.42
CA ARG A 66 21.83 15.66 2.79
C ARG A 66 21.40 14.53 3.74
N THR A 67 20.29 13.86 3.45
CA THR A 67 19.73 12.80 4.29
C THR A 67 20.37 11.44 4.01
N THR A 68 20.61 11.12 2.74
CA THR A 68 21.19 9.82 2.34
C THR A 68 22.69 9.89 2.13
N HIS A 69 23.29 11.09 2.11
CA HIS A 69 24.69 11.33 1.75
C HIS A 69 25.07 10.72 0.40
N LEU A 70 24.15 10.77 -0.56
CA LEU A 70 24.35 10.28 -1.93
C LEU A 70 24.07 11.38 -2.94
N TRP A 71 24.80 11.32 -4.05
CA TRP A 71 24.52 12.14 -5.22
C TRP A 71 23.40 11.50 -6.03
N ASN A 72 22.30 12.24 -6.22
CA ASN A 72 21.18 11.80 -7.02
C ASN A 72 21.17 12.54 -8.36
N ASP A 73 20.86 11.81 -9.43
CA ASP A 73 20.65 12.42 -10.74
C ASP A 73 19.35 13.21 -10.76
N TYR A 74 19.44 14.41 -11.33
CA TYR A 74 18.35 15.35 -11.43
C TYR A 74 18.33 15.98 -12.81
N GLU A 75 17.15 15.98 -13.41
CA GLU A 75 16.92 16.52 -14.74
C GLU A 75 15.94 17.69 -14.63
N LYS A 76 16.24 18.78 -15.34
CA LYS A 76 15.40 19.99 -15.32
C LYS A 76 15.26 20.54 -16.72
N ILE A 77 14.02 20.69 -17.18
CA ILE A 77 13.74 21.42 -18.42
C ILE A 77 14.08 22.90 -18.19
N ILE A 78 15.09 23.40 -18.91
CA ILE A 78 15.48 24.81 -18.92
C ILE A 78 14.51 25.61 -19.79
N HIS A 79 14.24 25.09 -20.99
CA HIS A 79 13.37 25.72 -21.95
C HIS A 79 12.65 24.67 -22.80
N GLN A 80 11.37 24.89 -23.06
CA GLN A 80 10.60 24.07 -23.98
C GLN A 80 9.74 24.97 -24.86
N ARG A 81 9.87 24.80 -26.17
CA ARG A 81 9.05 25.47 -27.18
C ARG A 81 8.28 24.43 -27.96
N THR A 82 6.99 24.67 -28.19
CA THR A 82 6.16 23.79 -29.02
C THR A 82 5.45 24.59 -30.10
N ASN A 83 5.73 24.26 -31.35
CA ASN A 83 5.11 24.86 -32.53
C ASN A 83 4.14 23.84 -33.13
N THR A 84 3.00 24.31 -33.64
CA THR A 84 1.98 23.46 -34.28
C THR A 84 1.44 24.13 -35.53
N THR A 85 1.16 23.34 -36.55
CA THR A 85 0.41 23.75 -37.74
C THR A 85 -0.84 22.89 -37.91
N PRO A 86 -1.91 23.41 -38.54
CA PRO A 86 -3.12 22.61 -38.74
C PRO A 86 -2.88 21.40 -39.65
N PHE A 87 -3.33 20.23 -39.21
CA PHE A 87 -3.18 18.97 -39.93
C PHE A 87 -4.47 18.14 -39.92
N GLU A 88 -4.53 17.21 -40.87
CA GLU A 88 -5.63 16.28 -41.09
C GLU A 88 -5.10 14.85 -41.09
N LEU A 89 -5.96 13.92 -40.69
CA LEU A 89 -5.78 12.49 -40.84
C LEU A 89 -6.47 12.05 -42.13
N VAL A 90 -5.73 11.28 -42.91
CA VAL A 90 -6.17 10.78 -44.21
C VAL A 90 -6.01 9.27 -44.25
N PRO A 91 -6.80 8.55 -45.06
CA PRO A 91 -6.64 7.11 -45.18
C PRO A 91 -5.22 6.75 -45.63
N ALA A 92 -4.73 5.59 -45.20
CA ALA A 92 -3.39 5.11 -45.55
C ALA A 92 -3.28 4.75 -47.05
N GLU A 93 -4.39 4.40 -47.69
CA GLU A 93 -4.47 4.14 -49.13
C GLU A 93 -5.01 5.40 -49.84
N ASP A 94 -4.42 5.75 -50.98
CA ASP A 94 -4.73 6.95 -51.79
C ASP A 94 -6.10 6.89 -52.52
N GLY A 95 -7.09 6.26 -51.89
CA GLY A 95 -8.48 6.25 -52.34
C GLY A 95 -9.21 7.57 -52.05
N ALA A 96 -10.42 7.71 -52.60
CA ALA A 96 -11.37 8.80 -52.33
C ALA A 96 -11.97 8.72 -50.91
N GLY A 97 -11.10 8.64 -49.90
CA GLY A 97 -11.51 8.58 -48.50
C GLY A 97 -11.74 9.95 -47.89
N VAL A 98 -12.37 9.94 -46.72
CA VAL A 98 -12.77 11.13 -46.00
C VAL A 98 -11.60 11.67 -45.17
N THR A 99 -11.39 12.98 -45.14
CA THR A 99 -10.35 13.60 -44.30
C THR A 99 -10.92 14.03 -42.95
N VAL A 100 -10.12 13.89 -41.89
CA VAL A 100 -10.50 14.26 -40.53
C VAL A 100 -9.52 15.24 -39.94
N ARG A 101 -10.00 16.44 -39.61
CA ARG A 101 -9.18 17.53 -39.08
C ARG A 101 -8.94 17.36 -37.60
N VAL A 102 -7.67 17.41 -37.19
CA VAL A 102 -7.30 17.30 -35.78
C VAL A 102 -7.34 18.69 -35.15
N VAL A 103 -8.15 18.83 -34.10
CA VAL A 103 -8.34 20.09 -33.36
C VAL A 103 -7.63 19.99 -32.02
N LYS A 104 -6.95 21.07 -31.62
CA LYS A 104 -6.26 21.20 -30.31
C LYS A 104 -5.36 20.01 -29.96
N PRO A 105 -4.35 19.69 -30.79
CA PRO A 105 -3.50 18.50 -30.58
C PRO A 105 -2.69 18.54 -29.27
N LEU A 106 -2.43 19.72 -28.72
CA LEU A 106 -1.68 19.89 -27.47
C LEU A 106 -2.50 19.61 -26.20
N GLU A 107 -3.84 19.53 -26.31
CA GLU A 107 -4.71 19.15 -25.19
C GLU A 107 -4.82 17.62 -25.05
N ALA A 108 -4.16 16.85 -25.93
CA ALA A 108 -4.13 15.40 -25.83
C ALA A 108 -3.33 14.96 -24.60
N ALA A 109 -3.88 14.01 -23.85
CA ALA A 109 -3.23 13.37 -22.71
C ALA A 109 -1.96 12.61 -23.12
N GLU A 110 -1.94 12.09 -24.35
CA GLU A 110 -0.76 11.51 -24.97
C GLU A 110 -0.65 12.04 -26.40
N LEU A 111 0.47 12.70 -26.70
CA LEU A 111 0.83 13.14 -28.05
C LEU A 111 2.17 12.47 -28.42
N SER A 112 2.13 11.49 -29.32
CA SER A 112 3.33 10.82 -29.79
C SER A 112 4.13 11.74 -30.71
N LEU A 113 5.32 12.14 -30.25
CA LEU A 113 6.31 12.86 -31.02
C LEU A 113 7.55 11.96 -31.16
N GLU A 114 8.10 11.86 -32.35
CA GLU A 114 9.34 11.13 -32.61
C GLU A 114 10.54 12.06 -32.36
N THR A 115 11.55 11.61 -31.63
CA THR A 115 12.80 12.34 -31.49
C THR A 115 13.56 12.32 -32.81
N VAL A 116 13.65 13.46 -33.48
CA VAL A 116 14.33 13.61 -34.78
C VAL A 116 15.77 14.07 -34.63
N TYR A 117 16.09 14.75 -33.53
CA TYR A 117 17.44 15.18 -33.19
C TYR A 117 17.65 15.16 -31.68
N GLU A 118 18.83 14.74 -31.28
CA GLU A 118 19.26 14.73 -29.89
C GLU A 118 20.77 14.95 -29.81
N LYS A 119 21.18 15.92 -28.99
CA LYS A 119 22.59 16.20 -28.74
C LYS A 119 22.82 16.59 -27.29
N PHE A 120 23.80 15.94 -26.67
CA PHE A 120 24.26 16.28 -25.33
C PHE A 120 25.50 17.16 -25.37
N HIS A 121 25.43 18.31 -24.72
CA HIS A 121 26.52 19.28 -24.55
C HIS A 121 27.09 19.15 -23.13
N PRO A 122 28.24 18.47 -22.95
CA PRO A 122 28.81 18.27 -21.62
C PRO A 122 29.29 19.58 -21.01
N SER A 123 29.13 19.74 -19.69
CA SER A 123 29.72 20.87 -18.97
C SER A 123 31.23 20.67 -18.86
N VAL A 124 32.02 21.55 -19.46
CA VAL A 124 33.47 21.60 -19.25
C VAL A 124 33.76 22.03 -17.82
N GLN A 125 34.44 21.19 -17.04
CA GLN A 125 34.76 21.43 -15.63
C GLN A 125 36.18 22.03 -15.52
N SER A 126 36.31 23.26 -15.00
CA SER A 126 37.60 23.78 -14.53
C SER A 126 37.88 23.27 -13.11
N PHE A 127 39.15 23.16 -12.71
CA PHE A 127 39.56 22.72 -11.37
C PHE A 127 38.94 23.56 -10.23
N THR A 128 38.69 24.86 -10.49
CA THR A 128 38.02 25.78 -9.55
C THR A 128 36.54 25.46 -9.38
N ASP A 129 35.87 24.96 -10.42
CA ASP A 129 34.43 24.68 -10.41
C ASP A 129 34.13 23.45 -9.56
N VAL A 130 35.04 22.46 -9.57
CA VAL A 130 34.91 21.23 -8.76
C VAL A 130 34.75 21.55 -7.28
N ILE A 131 35.55 22.48 -6.74
CA ILE A 131 35.47 22.89 -5.33
C ILE A 131 34.15 23.61 -5.03
N GLY A 132 33.70 24.49 -5.94
CA GLY A 132 32.42 25.19 -5.82
C GLY A 132 31.21 24.24 -5.84
N HIS A 133 31.27 23.15 -6.60
CA HIS A 133 30.20 22.15 -6.67
C HIS A 133 30.04 21.32 -5.39
N TYR A 134 31.14 21.03 -4.68
CA TYR A 134 31.06 20.37 -3.37
C TYR A 134 30.46 21.28 -2.30
N ILE A 135 30.68 22.60 -2.38
CA ILE A 135 30.12 23.57 -1.44
C ILE A 135 28.65 23.86 -1.75
N SER A 136 28.28 24.00 -3.02
CA SER A 136 26.90 24.25 -3.44
C SER A 136 25.99 23.02 -3.35
N GLY A 137 26.56 21.81 -3.37
CA GLY A 137 25.80 20.56 -3.35
C GLY A 137 25.13 20.24 -4.69
N GLU A 138 25.48 20.96 -5.75
CA GLU A 138 25.02 20.72 -7.12
C GLU A 138 26.20 20.56 -8.06
N ARG A 139 26.16 19.53 -8.91
CA ARG A 139 27.18 19.26 -9.92
C ARG A 139 26.54 19.19 -11.31
N PRO A 140 26.75 20.17 -12.20
CA PRO A 140 26.25 20.10 -13.57
C PRO A 140 26.97 18.98 -14.33
N LYS A 141 26.21 18.25 -15.15
CA LYS A 141 26.72 17.25 -16.10
C LYS A 141 26.76 17.81 -17.52
N GLY A 142 25.75 18.59 -17.89
CA GLY A 142 25.61 19.16 -19.22
C GLY A 142 24.17 19.50 -19.57
N ILE A 143 23.97 19.93 -20.81
CA ILE A 143 22.68 20.32 -21.36
C ILE A 143 22.35 19.40 -22.53
N GLN A 144 21.18 18.78 -22.52
CA GLN A 144 20.65 17.99 -23.61
C GLN A 144 19.70 18.85 -24.45
N GLU A 145 19.99 18.96 -25.74
CA GLU A 145 19.14 19.59 -26.74
C GLU A 145 18.41 18.50 -27.52
N THR A 146 17.08 18.55 -27.49
CA THR A 146 16.23 17.57 -28.17
C THR A 146 15.21 18.27 -29.06
N GLU A 147 15.02 17.72 -30.25
CA GLU A 147 13.94 18.08 -31.16
C GLU A 147 13.06 16.85 -31.38
N GLN A 148 11.78 17.00 -31.10
CA GLN A 148 10.77 15.98 -31.34
C GLN A 148 9.72 16.49 -32.31
N MET A 149 9.28 15.65 -33.25
CA MET A 149 8.31 16.04 -34.26
C MET A 149 7.25 14.98 -34.50
N LEU A 150 6.02 15.43 -34.79
CA LEU A 150 5.02 14.60 -35.46
C LEU A 150 5.21 14.81 -36.97
N LYS A 151 5.86 13.85 -37.63
CA LYS A 151 6.21 13.95 -39.05
C LYS A 151 4.98 13.81 -39.95
N VAL A 152 5.05 14.45 -41.11
CA VAL A 152 4.06 14.21 -42.18
C VAL A 152 4.28 12.79 -42.70
N GLY A 153 3.19 12.04 -42.94
CA GLY A 153 3.26 10.65 -43.38
C GLY A 153 3.29 9.63 -42.24
N THR A 154 3.38 10.06 -40.98
CA THR A 154 3.30 9.14 -39.83
C THR A 154 1.87 8.63 -39.64
N ALA A 155 1.71 7.32 -39.44
CA ALA A 155 0.45 6.73 -39.02
C ALA A 155 0.13 7.16 -37.58
N LEU A 156 -1.08 7.64 -37.36
CA LEU A 156 -1.54 8.19 -36.10
C LEU A 156 -2.94 7.68 -35.77
N THR A 157 -3.08 7.17 -34.55
CA THR A 157 -4.33 6.80 -33.91
C THR A 157 -4.81 7.96 -33.07
N GLY A 158 -5.95 8.53 -33.46
CA GLY A 158 -6.65 9.55 -32.71
C GLY A 158 -7.83 8.97 -31.93
N VAL A 159 -7.94 9.28 -30.65
CA VAL A 159 -9.08 8.88 -29.81
C VAL A 159 -9.69 10.12 -29.19
N GLY A 160 -10.96 10.40 -29.51
CA GLY A 160 -11.63 11.62 -29.07
C GLY A 160 -13.06 11.74 -29.57
N GLU A 161 -13.61 12.95 -29.50
CA GLU A 161 -14.94 13.25 -30.04
C GLU A 161 -14.83 13.56 -31.54
N LEU A 162 -15.64 12.88 -32.35
CA LEU A 162 -15.79 13.16 -33.77
C LEU A 162 -17.03 14.03 -34.00
N VAL A 163 -16.87 15.15 -34.70
CA VAL A 163 -17.96 16.09 -35.00
C VAL A 163 -17.94 16.44 -36.48
N LEU A 164 -19.12 16.39 -37.13
CA LEU A 164 -19.30 16.91 -38.48
C LEU A 164 -19.77 18.37 -38.41
N ASP A 165 -18.89 19.31 -38.76
CA ASP A 165 -19.14 20.75 -38.75
C ASP A 165 -18.91 21.36 -40.13
N ASN A 166 -19.93 22.00 -40.71
CA ASN A 166 -19.87 22.68 -42.01
C ASN A 166 -19.18 21.85 -43.12
N ALA A 167 -19.56 20.56 -43.22
CA ALA A 167 -19.00 19.56 -44.14
C ALA A 167 -17.55 19.10 -43.87
N THR A 168 -16.91 19.59 -42.82
CA THR A 168 -15.60 19.11 -42.35
C THR A 168 -15.77 18.21 -41.13
N ILE A 169 -15.11 17.06 -41.13
CA ILE A 169 -15.08 16.18 -39.96
C ILE A 169 -13.90 16.61 -39.07
N LYS A 170 -14.16 16.78 -37.79
CA LYS A 170 -13.18 17.22 -36.80
C LYS A 170 -13.04 16.18 -35.70
N LEU A 171 -11.81 15.86 -35.37
CA LEU A 171 -11.44 15.12 -34.15
C LEU A 171 -11.01 16.15 -33.10
N GLN A 172 -11.72 16.17 -31.96
CA GLN A 172 -11.50 17.16 -30.91
C GLN A 172 -11.54 16.55 -29.50
N PRO A 173 -11.05 17.27 -28.48
CA PRO A 173 -11.14 16.85 -27.09
C PRO A 173 -12.61 16.61 -26.67
N PRO A 174 -12.93 15.47 -26.04
CA PRO A 174 -14.30 15.16 -25.61
C PRO A 174 -14.83 16.10 -24.54
N LYS A 175 -16.10 16.53 -24.67
CA LYS A 175 -16.77 17.39 -23.68
C LYS A 175 -17.03 16.72 -22.33
N GLN A 176 -17.09 15.39 -22.29
CA GLN A 176 -17.44 14.61 -21.09
C GLN A 176 -16.26 14.37 -20.13
N GLY A 177 -15.15 15.11 -20.29
CA GLY A 177 -13.94 14.91 -19.47
C GLY A 177 -13.20 13.59 -19.75
N MET A 178 -13.55 12.90 -20.84
CA MET A 178 -12.82 11.73 -21.29
C MET A 178 -11.46 12.16 -21.88
N PRO A 179 -10.40 11.37 -21.67
CA PRO A 179 -9.08 11.71 -22.16
C PRO A 179 -9.03 11.71 -23.69
N TYR A 180 -8.30 12.67 -24.23
CA TYR A 180 -8.04 12.81 -25.66
C TYR A 180 -6.65 12.23 -25.97
N TYR A 181 -6.51 11.41 -27.01
CA TYR A 181 -5.24 10.77 -27.35
C TYR A 181 -4.89 10.96 -28.83
N LEU A 182 -3.60 11.18 -29.09
CA LEU A 182 -3.00 11.23 -30.42
C LEU A 182 -1.70 10.44 -30.37
N SER A 183 -1.74 9.18 -30.80
CA SER A 183 -0.60 8.29 -30.65
C SER A 183 -0.17 7.62 -31.95
N ALA A 184 1.14 7.37 -32.09
CA ALA A 184 1.71 6.69 -33.24
C ALA A 184 1.56 5.15 -33.17
N VAL A 185 1.09 4.62 -32.04
CA VAL A 185 0.80 3.19 -31.87
C VAL A 185 -0.67 2.89 -32.18
N ASP A 186 -0.95 1.65 -32.50
CA ASP A 186 -2.30 1.14 -32.73
C ASP A 186 -3.17 1.21 -31.45
N PHE A 187 -4.48 1.22 -31.65
CA PHE A 187 -5.42 1.32 -30.53
C PHE A 187 -5.32 0.14 -29.54
N ASP A 188 -5.00 -1.06 -30.02
CA ASP A 188 -4.92 -2.25 -29.17
C ASP A 188 -3.69 -2.18 -28.25
N SER A 189 -2.54 -1.74 -28.77
CA SER A 189 -1.34 -1.44 -27.96
C SER A 189 -1.58 -0.32 -26.94
N LEU A 190 -2.29 0.75 -27.32
CA LEU A 190 -2.66 1.83 -26.39
C LEU A 190 -3.56 1.31 -25.26
N LEU A 191 -4.54 0.48 -25.59
CA LEU A 191 -5.42 -0.13 -24.61
C LEU A 191 -4.65 -1.07 -23.67
N GLN A 192 -3.77 -1.91 -24.22
CA GLN A 192 -2.95 -2.83 -23.43
C GLN A 192 -2.02 -2.09 -22.47
N LYS A 193 -1.42 -0.98 -22.91
CA LYS A 193 -0.59 -0.11 -22.07
C LYS A 193 -1.38 0.37 -20.84
N GLN A 194 -2.60 0.85 -21.05
CA GLN A 194 -3.48 1.30 -19.95
C GLN A 194 -3.96 0.15 -19.06
N GLU A 195 -4.32 -0.99 -19.63
CA GLU A 195 -4.78 -2.15 -18.87
C GLU A 195 -3.67 -2.80 -18.03
N SER A 196 -2.41 -2.73 -18.47
CA SER A 196 -1.27 -3.31 -17.74
C SER A 196 -1.12 -2.70 -16.34
N GLY A 197 -1.27 -1.38 -16.22
CA GLY A 197 -1.26 -0.68 -14.93
C GLY A 197 -2.42 -1.12 -14.06
N ALA A 198 -3.64 -1.15 -14.61
CA ALA A 198 -4.82 -1.57 -13.86
C ALA A 198 -4.73 -3.02 -13.37
N ARG A 199 -4.19 -3.94 -14.18
CA ARG A 199 -3.96 -5.33 -13.79
C ARG A 199 -2.93 -5.43 -12.66
N PHE A 200 -1.83 -4.68 -12.76
CA PHE A 200 -0.82 -4.63 -11.71
C PHE A 200 -1.43 -4.20 -10.37
N TRP A 201 -2.18 -3.09 -10.36
CA TRP A 201 -2.85 -2.60 -9.14
C TRP A 201 -3.89 -3.60 -8.60
N LYS A 202 -4.68 -4.23 -9.47
CA LYS A 202 -5.62 -5.29 -9.05
C LYS A 202 -4.90 -6.45 -8.37
N ILE A 203 -3.82 -6.96 -8.96
CA ILE A 203 -3.02 -8.06 -8.38
C ILE A 203 -2.47 -7.64 -7.02
N LEU A 204 -1.92 -6.42 -6.93
CA LEU A 204 -1.36 -5.89 -5.69
C LEU A 204 -2.42 -5.84 -4.57
N THR A 205 -3.64 -5.36 -4.87
CA THR A 205 -4.74 -5.32 -3.90
C THR A 205 -5.16 -6.71 -3.42
N VAL A 206 -5.19 -7.72 -4.30
CA VAL A 206 -5.52 -9.10 -3.93
C VAL A 206 -4.44 -9.70 -3.03
N VAL A 207 -3.16 -9.47 -3.33
CA VAL A 207 -2.03 -9.98 -2.52
C VAL A 207 -2.06 -9.37 -1.12
N PHE A 208 -2.23 -8.05 -1.00
CA PHE A 208 -2.34 -7.40 0.31
C PHE A 208 -3.60 -7.85 1.07
N GLY A 209 -4.72 -8.06 0.38
CA GLY A 209 -5.94 -8.63 0.96
C GLY A 209 -5.72 -10.04 1.51
N ALA A 210 -5.04 -10.91 0.76
CA ALA A 210 -4.72 -12.27 1.22
C ALA A 210 -3.75 -12.26 2.41
N ALA A 211 -2.71 -11.42 2.38
CA ALA A 211 -1.76 -11.29 3.48
C ALA A 211 -2.43 -10.78 4.77
N THR A 212 -3.30 -9.78 4.67
CA THR A 212 -4.04 -9.27 5.84
C THR A 212 -5.00 -10.30 6.41
N CYS A 213 -5.74 -11.04 5.58
CA CYS A 213 -6.57 -12.16 6.03
C CYS A 213 -5.76 -13.27 6.72
N ALA A 214 -4.60 -13.62 6.18
CA ALA A 214 -3.72 -14.64 6.77
C ALA A 214 -3.16 -14.19 8.14
N VAL A 215 -2.73 -12.93 8.27
CA VAL A 215 -2.27 -12.36 9.54
C VAL A 215 -3.41 -12.33 10.56
N LEU A 216 -4.60 -11.88 10.16
CA LEU A 216 -5.77 -11.82 11.04
C LEU A 216 -6.18 -13.23 11.51
N PHE A 217 -6.21 -14.21 10.62
CA PHE A 217 -6.44 -15.61 10.97
C PHE A 217 -5.39 -16.15 11.94
N PHE A 218 -4.10 -15.85 11.71
CA PHE A 218 -3.02 -16.25 12.62
C PHE A 218 -3.18 -15.63 14.00
N LEU A 219 -3.50 -14.33 14.09
CA LEU A 219 -3.73 -13.63 15.35
C LEU A 219 -4.93 -14.19 16.10
N LEU A 220 -6.06 -14.42 15.41
CA LEU A 220 -7.25 -15.04 16.00
C LEU A 220 -6.96 -16.46 16.49
N ARG A 221 -6.25 -17.28 15.71
CA ARG A 221 -5.86 -18.63 16.11
C ARG A 221 -4.90 -18.61 17.31
N LYS A 222 -3.97 -17.65 17.35
CA LYS A 222 -3.06 -17.44 18.49
C LYS A 222 -3.84 -17.03 19.74
N GLN A 223 -4.78 -16.10 19.63
CA GLN A 223 -5.63 -15.69 20.74
C GLN A 223 -6.53 -16.82 21.23
N TYR A 224 -7.13 -17.59 20.31
CA TYR A 224 -7.98 -18.73 20.66
C TYR A 224 -7.21 -19.80 21.43
N ARG A 225 -6.02 -20.19 20.95
CA ARG A 225 -5.15 -21.13 21.66
C ARG A 225 -4.76 -20.61 23.05
N HIS A 226 -4.35 -19.35 23.13
CA HIS A 226 -3.98 -18.73 24.41
C HIS A 226 -5.16 -18.67 25.39
N HIS A 227 -6.36 -18.40 24.89
CA HIS A 227 -7.57 -18.40 25.71
C HIS A 227 -7.92 -19.81 26.20
N ARG A 228 -7.81 -20.82 25.33
CA ARG A 228 -8.07 -22.22 25.67
C ARG A 228 -7.06 -22.76 26.70
N GLU A 229 -5.77 -22.44 26.54
CA GLU A 229 -4.72 -22.79 27.52
C GLU A 229 -4.99 -22.15 28.89
N ARG A 230 -5.38 -20.86 28.91
CA ARG A 230 -5.77 -20.17 30.15
C ARG A 230 -6.99 -20.81 30.82
N GLN A 231 -8.00 -21.20 30.04
CA GLN A 231 -9.19 -21.87 30.57
C GLN A 231 -8.84 -23.24 31.15
N HIS A 232 -8.01 -24.04 30.45
CA HIS A 232 -7.57 -25.34 30.94
C HIS A 232 -6.75 -25.22 32.23
N LEU A 233 -5.86 -24.22 32.30
CA LEU A 233 -5.08 -23.97 33.52
C LEU A 233 -5.97 -23.57 34.71
N LYS A 234 -7.01 -22.76 34.47
CA LYS A 234 -8.01 -22.42 35.49
C LYS A 234 -8.81 -23.64 35.94
N GLN A 235 -9.24 -24.50 35.01
CA GLN A 235 -9.94 -25.75 35.35
C GLN A 235 -9.05 -26.65 36.20
N MET A 236 -7.79 -26.86 35.81
CA MET A 236 -6.84 -27.64 36.60
C MET A 236 -6.59 -27.05 38.00
N GLN A 237 -6.53 -25.72 38.13
CA GLN A 237 -6.43 -25.06 39.44
C GLN A 237 -7.67 -25.28 40.30
N GLU A 238 -8.87 -25.17 39.70
CA GLU A 238 -10.14 -25.40 40.38
C GLU A 238 -10.26 -26.85 40.85
N GLU A 239 -9.91 -27.82 40.00
CA GLU A 239 -9.88 -29.25 40.32
C GLU A 239 -8.88 -29.55 41.45
N PHE A 240 -7.67 -28.97 41.40
CA PHE A 240 -6.68 -29.11 42.47
C PHE A 240 -7.19 -28.52 43.79
N ARG A 241 -7.80 -27.32 43.75
CA ARG A 241 -8.41 -26.68 44.92
C ARG A 241 -9.50 -27.56 45.53
N GLN A 242 -10.41 -28.10 44.70
CA GLN A 242 -11.46 -29.00 45.16
C GLN A 242 -10.91 -30.30 45.73
N ALA A 243 -9.87 -30.89 45.12
CA ALA A 243 -9.21 -32.07 45.65
C ALA A 243 -8.57 -31.80 47.02
N GLN A 244 -7.92 -30.65 47.17
CA GLN A 244 -7.33 -30.22 48.44
C GLN A 244 -8.41 -29.98 49.52
N GLU A 245 -9.54 -29.34 49.18
CA GLU A 245 -10.67 -29.16 50.09
C GLU A 245 -11.30 -30.51 50.50
N ARG A 246 -11.44 -31.46 49.57
CA ARG A 246 -11.93 -32.82 49.87
C ARG A 246 -10.98 -33.55 50.81
N LEU A 247 -9.67 -33.45 50.62
CA LEU A 247 -8.68 -34.03 51.54
C LEU A 247 -8.78 -33.38 52.93
N MET A 248 -8.84 -32.05 53.03
CA MET A 248 -9.00 -31.36 54.33
C MET A 248 -10.31 -31.72 55.04
N ASN A 249 -11.39 -31.95 54.31
CA ASN A 249 -12.68 -32.39 54.87
C ASN A 249 -12.66 -33.87 55.24
N ALA A 250 -12.02 -34.74 54.45
CA ALA A 250 -11.93 -36.18 54.71
C ALA A 250 -10.98 -36.51 55.87
N GLU A 251 -9.89 -35.75 56.01
CA GLU A 251 -8.98 -35.86 57.16
C GLU A 251 -9.54 -35.22 58.43
N GLY A 252 -10.80 -34.74 58.41
CA GLY A 252 -11.46 -34.19 59.58
C GLY A 252 -10.62 -33.06 60.17
N GLY A 253 -10.39 -32.00 59.40
CA GLY A 253 -9.60 -30.84 59.83
C GLY A 253 -10.08 -30.20 61.14
N ASP A 254 -11.32 -30.48 61.57
CA ASP A 254 -11.85 -30.09 62.88
C ASP A 254 -11.49 -31.09 64.00
N THR A 255 -11.48 -32.39 63.71
CA THR A 255 -10.98 -33.46 64.62
C THR A 255 -9.49 -33.32 64.91
N LEU A 256 -8.66 -32.99 63.92
CA LEU A 256 -7.21 -32.75 64.10
C LEU A 256 -6.93 -31.47 64.88
N LYS A 257 -7.71 -30.40 64.65
CA LYS A 257 -7.60 -29.15 65.43
C LYS A 257 -8.03 -29.32 66.88
N ASN A 258 -8.95 -30.23 67.17
CA ASN A 258 -9.45 -30.50 68.52
C ASN A 258 -8.76 -31.70 69.20
N ALA A 259 -7.84 -32.39 68.54
CA ALA A 259 -7.05 -33.49 69.10
C ALA A 259 -5.94 -33.01 70.04
N CYS A 260 -5.68 -33.78 71.08
CA CYS A 260 -4.56 -33.60 72.01
C CYS A 260 -3.24 -33.58 71.25
N VAL A 261 -2.41 -32.56 71.45
CA VAL A 261 -1.14 -32.41 70.72
C VAL A 261 -0.08 -33.46 71.11
N VAL A 262 -0.34 -34.22 72.18
CA VAL A 262 0.58 -35.24 72.70
C VAL A 262 0.28 -36.61 72.09
N CYS A 263 -0.97 -37.09 72.18
CA CYS A 263 -1.34 -38.42 71.66
C CYS A 263 -1.97 -38.38 70.27
N LEU A 264 -2.46 -37.23 69.79
CA LEU A 264 -3.23 -37.05 68.56
C LEU A 264 -4.50 -37.90 68.43
N SER A 265 -4.87 -38.65 69.47
CA SER A 265 -6.01 -39.57 69.47
C SER A 265 -7.23 -39.01 70.23
N SER A 266 -7.02 -38.55 71.46
CA SER A 266 -8.10 -38.03 72.32
C SER A 266 -8.32 -36.55 72.08
N THR A 267 -9.55 -36.04 72.29
CA THR A 267 -9.81 -34.60 72.22
C THR A 267 -9.15 -33.83 73.38
N LYS A 268 -8.84 -32.57 73.16
CA LYS A 268 -8.30 -31.66 74.19
C LYS A 268 -9.35 -31.49 75.29
N SER A 269 -8.99 -31.78 76.54
CA SER A 269 -9.89 -31.71 77.69
C SER A 269 -9.26 -31.02 78.91
N CYS A 270 -8.11 -30.40 78.75
CA CYS A 270 -7.39 -29.72 79.83
C CYS A 270 -6.98 -28.30 79.42
N VAL A 271 -7.25 -27.32 80.28
CA VAL A 271 -6.66 -25.98 80.24
C VAL A 271 -5.51 -25.90 81.24
N PHE A 272 -4.35 -25.47 80.79
CA PHE A 272 -3.19 -25.26 81.67
C PHE A 272 -3.14 -23.82 82.16
N LEU A 273 -3.11 -23.64 83.48
CA LEU A 273 -2.90 -22.35 84.10
C LEU A 273 -1.44 -22.22 84.53
N GLU A 274 -0.82 -21.05 84.40
CA GLU A 274 -1.41 -19.74 84.03
C GLU A 274 -1.38 -19.39 82.53
N CYS A 275 -0.85 -20.27 81.67
CA CYS A 275 -0.63 -19.94 80.26
C CYS A 275 -1.87 -20.00 79.36
N GLY A 276 -2.98 -20.58 79.83
CA GLY A 276 -4.26 -20.65 79.13
C GLY A 276 -4.36 -21.62 77.95
N HIS A 277 -3.29 -22.36 77.63
CA HIS A 277 -3.30 -23.26 76.48
C HIS A 277 -4.19 -24.49 76.69
N VAL A 278 -5.07 -24.74 75.73
CA VAL A 278 -5.90 -25.94 75.61
C VAL A 278 -5.26 -26.86 74.57
N CYS A 279 -4.38 -27.75 75.01
CA CYS A 279 -3.56 -28.55 74.09
C CYS A 279 -3.48 -30.03 74.44
N SER A 280 -3.90 -30.48 75.62
CA SER A 280 -3.77 -31.87 76.04
C SER A 280 -5.11 -32.49 76.46
N CYS A 281 -5.23 -33.82 76.31
CA CYS A 281 -6.22 -34.60 77.06
C CYS A 281 -5.72 -34.86 78.50
N HIS A 282 -6.63 -35.34 79.35
CA HIS A 282 -6.34 -35.58 80.77
C HIS A 282 -5.26 -36.64 80.99
N GLU A 283 -5.29 -37.74 80.25
CA GLU A 283 -4.30 -38.84 80.34
C GLU A 283 -2.89 -38.36 79.99
N CYS A 284 -2.76 -37.62 78.88
CA CYS A 284 -1.46 -37.09 78.48
C CYS A 284 -0.93 -36.04 79.47
N TYR A 285 -1.79 -35.24 80.10
CA TYR A 285 -1.36 -34.32 81.16
C TYR A 285 -0.84 -35.07 82.40
N GLN A 286 -1.48 -36.19 82.77
CA GLN A 286 -1.02 -37.00 83.88
C GLN A 286 0.36 -37.60 83.59
N ALA A 287 0.58 -38.04 82.36
CA ALA A 287 1.85 -38.64 81.90
C ALA A 287 2.98 -37.63 81.65
N LEU A 288 2.75 -36.32 81.77
CA LEU A 288 3.82 -35.32 81.61
C LEU A 288 4.87 -35.48 82.72
N PRO A 289 6.18 -35.42 82.38
CA PRO A 289 7.26 -35.54 83.35
C PRO A 289 7.25 -34.37 84.34
N GLU A 290 7.64 -34.64 85.59
CA GLU A 290 7.80 -33.59 86.60
C GLU A 290 9.15 -32.86 86.46
N PRO A 291 9.18 -31.51 86.59
CA PRO A 291 8.04 -30.61 86.78
C PRO A 291 7.23 -30.40 85.49
N LYS A 292 5.89 -30.42 85.61
CA LYS A 292 4.97 -30.36 84.46
C LYS A 292 5.08 -29.03 83.70
N LYS A 293 5.28 -29.10 82.38
CA LYS A 293 5.39 -27.93 81.48
C LYS A 293 4.40 -28.02 80.32
N CYS A 294 3.86 -26.87 79.90
CA CYS A 294 2.96 -26.79 78.76
C CYS A 294 3.69 -27.21 77.46
N PRO A 295 3.17 -28.17 76.66
CA PRO A 295 3.79 -28.59 75.40
C PRO A 295 3.92 -27.48 74.35
N ILE A 296 3.11 -26.42 74.44
CA ILE A 296 3.09 -25.32 73.46
C ILE A 296 4.08 -24.23 73.85
N CYS A 297 3.93 -23.63 75.04
CA CYS A 297 4.74 -22.48 75.46
C CYS A 297 5.86 -22.81 76.46
N ARG A 298 5.96 -24.09 76.90
CA ARG A 298 6.97 -24.59 77.87
C ARG A 298 6.95 -23.96 79.26
N GLN A 299 5.94 -23.13 79.56
CA GLN A 299 5.71 -22.57 80.89
C GLN A 299 5.31 -23.67 81.89
N GLY A 300 5.73 -23.54 83.15
CA GLY A 300 5.35 -24.46 84.22
C GLY A 300 3.84 -24.46 84.46
N ILE A 301 3.24 -25.63 84.64
CA ILE A 301 1.80 -25.78 84.86
C ILE A 301 1.54 -25.72 86.37
N SER A 302 0.89 -24.66 86.84
CA SER A 302 0.55 -24.50 88.26
C SER A 302 -0.76 -25.21 88.62
N ARG A 303 -1.75 -25.16 87.73
CA ARG A 303 -3.05 -25.83 87.89
C ARG A 303 -3.59 -26.30 86.55
N VAL A 304 -4.33 -27.39 86.55
CA VAL A 304 -5.10 -27.86 85.38
C VAL A 304 -6.59 -27.73 85.68
N VAL A 305 -7.37 -27.29 84.69
CA VAL A 305 -8.85 -27.29 84.76
C VAL A 305 -9.38 -28.19 83.65
N PRO A 306 -10.21 -29.19 83.95
CA PRO A 306 -10.84 -30.02 82.92
C PRO A 306 -11.89 -29.20 82.15
N LEU A 307 -11.86 -29.29 80.83
CA LEU A 307 -12.91 -28.77 79.96
C LEU A 307 -13.91 -29.88 79.69
N TYR A 308 -15.16 -29.62 80.05
CA TYR A 308 -16.29 -30.42 79.61
C TYR A 308 -16.79 -29.82 78.29
N ASN A 309 -16.50 -30.47 77.17
CA ASN A 309 -17.18 -30.19 75.91
C ASN A 309 -18.59 -30.79 75.99
N SER A 310 -19.61 -29.94 75.94
CA SER A 310 -21.01 -30.33 75.72
C SER A 310 -21.26 -30.69 74.26
#